data_AF-A0A940TX34-F1
#
_entry.id   AF-A0A940TX34-F1
#
_cell.length_a   1.000
_cell.length_b   1.000
_cell.length_c   1.000
_cell.angle_alpha   90.00
_cell.angle_beta   90.00
_cell.angle_gamma   90.00
#
_symmetry.space_group_name_H-M   'P 1'
#
loop_
_entity.id
_entity.type
_entity.pdbx_description
1 polymer ?
#
loop_
_entity_poly.entity_id
_entity_poly.type
_entity_poly.pdbx_seq_one_letter_code
_entity_poly.pdbx_strand_id
1 'polypeptide(L)'
;MPGDDNLNNLRYGEMQIKGEFLWGSNYTFLVEIIHEQETIRAVYKPTRGERPLWDFPSASLARREVAAYLVSEALNWKLVPPTVYRKKGPIGPGSVQLFVDHDPEYHYFNFTAEDHQRLRPTVL
;
A
#
# COMPACT_ATOMS: atom_id res chain seq x y z
N MET A 1 3.19 3.07 19.91
CA MET A 1 2.70 4.20 19.08
C MET A 1 1.81 3.57 18.01
N PRO A 2 0.68 4.17 17.62
CA PRO A 2 -0.31 3.55 16.70
C PRO A 2 0.23 3.05 15.34
N GLY A 3 1.45 3.47 14.95
CA GLY A 3 2.12 2.99 13.74
C GLY A 3 2.78 1.61 13.87
N ASP A 4 3.21 1.20 15.07
CA ASP A 4 3.84 -0.12 15.29
C ASP A 4 2.80 -1.25 15.23
N ASP A 5 1.59 -0.99 15.72
CA ASP A 5 0.51 -1.97 15.78
C ASP A 5 0.05 -2.36 14.36
N ASN A 6 -0.09 -1.36 13.48
CA ASN A 6 -0.38 -1.61 12.06
C ASN A 6 0.72 -2.44 11.38
N LEU A 7 2.00 -2.12 11.59
CA LEU A 7 3.09 -2.91 11.01
C LEU A 7 3.08 -4.36 11.48
N ASN A 8 2.80 -4.59 12.78
CA ASN A 8 2.70 -5.93 13.34
C ASN A 8 1.51 -6.68 12.77
N ASN A 9 0.35 -6.06 12.69
CA ASN A 9 -0.84 -6.63 12.06
C ASN A 9 -0.54 -7.05 10.62
N LEU A 10 0.04 -6.15 9.80
CA LEU A 10 0.41 -6.45 8.41
C LEU A 10 1.40 -7.65 8.29
N ARG A 11 2.36 -7.76 9.22
CA ARG A 11 3.39 -8.83 9.22
C ARG A 11 2.84 -10.18 9.63
N TYR A 12 2.04 -10.22 10.68
CA TYR A 12 1.74 -11.45 11.41
C TYR A 12 0.28 -11.89 11.29
N GLY A 13 -0.63 -10.98 10.93
CA GLY A 13 -2.06 -11.29 10.81
C GLY A 13 -2.38 -12.31 9.72
N GLU A 14 -3.46 -13.03 9.93
CA GLU A 14 -4.07 -13.89 8.91
C GLU A 14 -4.62 -13.02 7.78
N MET A 15 -4.29 -13.33 6.54
CA MET A 15 -4.69 -12.55 5.37
C MET A 15 -5.79 -13.27 4.59
N GLN A 16 -6.91 -12.59 4.36
CA GLN A 16 -8.03 -13.08 3.58
C GLN A 16 -8.31 -12.15 2.40
N ILE A 17 -8.38 -12.71 1.18
CA ILE A 17 -8.73 -11.94 -0.02
C ILE A 17 -10.22 -11.60 0.01
N LYS A 18 -10.54 -10.33 -0.23
CA LYS A 18 -11.92 -9.82 -0.31
C LYS A 18 -12.31 -9.38 -1.71
N GLY A 19 -11.34 -9.00 -2.54
CA GLY A 19 -11.58 -8.65 -3.93
C GLY A 19 -10.29 -8.42 -4.71
N GLU A 20 -10.43 -8.36 -6.03
CA GLU A 20 -9.36 -8.00 -6.97
C GLU A 20 -9.65 -6.62 -7.57
N PHE A 21 -8.62 -5.78 -7.65
CA PHE A 21 -8.71 -4.52 -8.40
C PHE A 21 -8.47 -4.82 -9.88
N LEU A 22 -9.55 -4.84 -10.66
CA LEU A 22 -9.52 -5.19 -12.09
C LEU A 22 -8.84 -4.13 -12.97
N TRP A 23 -8.83 -2.88 -12.52
CA TRP A 23 -8.28 -1.74 -13.26
C TRP A 23 -6.83 -1.47 -12.82
N GLY A 24 -5.91 -2.33 -13.26
CA GLY A 24 -4.49 -2.21 -12.96
C GLY A 24 -3.60 -3.03 -13.90
N SER A 25 -2.35 -2.60 -14.09
CA SER A 25 -1.38 -3.33 -14.93
C SER A 25 -0.73 -4.53 -14.23
N ASN A 26 -0.99 -4.69 -12.92
CA ASN A 26 -0.48 -5.76 -12.07
C ASN A 26 -1.64 -6.32 -11.24
N TYR A 27 -1.57 -7.60 -10.90
CA TYR A 27 -2.55 -8.18 -9.98
C TYR A 27 -2.45 -7.51 -8.61
N THR A 28 -3.57 -6.94 -8.17
CA THR A 28 -3.68 -6.20 -6.92
C THR A 28 -4.96 -6.64 -6.23
N PHE A 29 -4.89 -6.95 -4.94
CA PHE A 29 -6.02 -7.48 -4.18
C PHE A 29 -6.31 -6.61 -2.97
N LEU A 30 -7.60 -6.41 -2.69
CA LEU A 30 -8.05 -5.94 -1.38
C LEU A 30 -8.09 -7.14 -0.44
N VAL A 31 -7.43 -7.01 0.70
CA VAL A 31 -7.39 -8.06 1.73
C VAL A 31 -7.82 -7.49 3.08
N GLU A 32 -8.38 -8.36 3.91
CA GLU A 32 -8.47 -8.13 5.35
C GLU A 32 -7.35 -8.88 6.05
N ILE A 33 -6.82 -8.25 7.09
CA ILE A 33 -5.78 -8.81 7.94
C ILE A 33 -6.33 -8.85 9.36
N ILE A 34 -6.41 -10.05 9.90
CA ILE A 34 -6.95 -10.32 11.24
C ILE A 34 -5.76 -10.69 12.13
N HIS A 35 -5.54 -9.92 13.18
CA HIS A 35 -4.47 -10.16 14.14
C HIS A 35 -4.96 -9.78 15.53
N GLU A 36 -4.86 -10.70 16.49
CA GLU A 36 -5.41 -10.55 17.84
C GLU A 36 -6.91 -10.19 17.82
N GLN A 37 -7.29 -8.98 18.28
CA GLN A 37 -8.66 -8.48 18.30
C GLN A 37 -8.91 -7.39 17.24
N GLU A 38 -7.96 -7.16 16.34
CA GLU A 38 -8.04 -6.13 15.31
C GLU A 38 -8.21 -6.73 13.92
N THR A 39 -8.97 -6.03 13.09
CA THR A 39 -9.10 -6.33 11.67
C THR A 39 -8.84 -5.06 10.87
N ILE A 40 -7.83 -5.11 10.01
CA ILE A 40 -7.45 -3.98 9.15
C ILE A 40 -7.57 -4.35 7.67
N ARG A 41 -7.82 -3.37 6.82
CA ARG A 41 -7.77 -3.54 5.36
C ARG A 41 -6.37 -3.25 4.85
N ALA A 42 -5.96 -4.00 3.83
CA ALA A 42 -4.68 -3.82 3.17
C ALA A 42 -4.77 -4.10 1.67
N VAL A 43 -3.79 -3.59 0.93
CA VAL A 43 -3.55 -3.88 -0.48
C VAL A 43 -2.43 -4.90 -0.58
N TYR A 44 -2.74 -6.05 -1.19
CA TYR A 44 -1.78 -7.12 -1.44
C TYR A 44 -1.43 -7.20 -2.93
N LYS A 45 -0.13 -7.14 -3.23
CA LYS A 45 0.41 -7.30 -4.59
C LYS A 45 1.36 -8.51 -4.62
N PRO A 46 0.92 -9.68 -5.12
CA PRO A 46 1.78 -10.85 -5.22
C PRO A 46 2.89 -10.63 -6.26
N THR A 47 4.09 -11.11 -5.96
CA THR A 47 5.24 -11.04 -6.87
C THR A 47 4.99 -11.76 -8.19
N ARG A 48 4.23 -12.87 -8.19
CA ARG A 48 3.86 -13.59 -9.43
C ARG A 48 2.92 -12.79 -10.33
N GLY A 49 2.23 -11.79 -9.77
CA GLY A 49 1.31 -10.93 -10.50
C GLY A 49 1.96 -9.67 -11.06
N GLU A 50 3.27 -9.53 -10.92
CA GLU A 50 4.04 -8.42 -11.46
C GLU A 50 4.18 -8.53 -12.98
N ARG A 51 3.81 -7.47 -13.69
CA ARG A 51 4.20 -7.23 -15.07
C ARG A 51 5.65 -6.77 -15.08
N PRO A 52 6.56 -7.48 -15.78
CA PRO A 52 7.97 -7.10 -15.85
C PRO A 52 8.14 -5.71 -16.46
N LEU A 53 9.11 -4.96 -15.93
CA LEU A 53 9.59 -3.70 -16.49
C LEU A 53 10.96 -3.94 -17.16
N TRP A 54 11.17 -3.34 -18.33
CA TRP A 54 12.34 -3.61 -19.18
C TRP A 54 13.68 -3.17 -18.56
N ASP A 55 13.64 -2.16 -17.70
CA ASP A 55 14.77 -1.52 -17.04
C ASP A 55 15.10 -2.13 -15.68
N PHE A 56 14.41 -3.20 -15.27
CA PHE A 56 14.51 -3.73 -13.91
C PHE A 56 14.58 -5.26 -13.83
N PRO A 57 15.28 -5.81 -12.80
CA PRO A 57 15.23 -7.23 -12.52
C PRO A 57 13.79 -7.71 -12.30
N SER A 58 13.47 -8.89 -12.83
CA SER A 58 12.17 -9.54 -12.66
C SER A 58 11.86 -9.80 -11.18
N ALA A 59 10.57 -9.86 -10.84
CA ALA A 59 10.08 -10.19 -9.49
C ALA A 59 10.60 -9.25 -8.38
N SER A 60 10.94 -8.00 -8.72
CA SER A 60 11.50 -7.01 -7.79
C SER A 60 10.51 -5.92 -7.35
N LEU A 61 9.33 -5.81 -7.98
CA LEU A 61 8.44 -4.66 -7.78
C LEU A 61 7.85 -4.63 -6.37
N ALA A 62 7.39 -5.77 -5.84
CA ALA A 62 6.88 -5.88 -4.48
C ALA A 62 7.90 -5.42 -3.42
N ARG A 63 9.20 -5.65 -3.65
CA ARG A 63 10.24 -5.19 -2.71
C ARG A 63 10.45 -3.68 -2.77
N ARG A 64 10.15 -3.05 -3.91
CA ARG A 64 10.27 -1.59 -4.06
C ARG A 64 9.17 -0.83 -3.35
N GLU A 65 7.96 -1.37 -3.30
CA GLU A 65 6.88 -0.82 -2.49
C GLU A 65 7.31 -0.72 -1.01
N VAL A 66 7.98 -1.76 -0.52
CA VAL A 66 8.53 -1.78 0.85
C VAL A 66 9.71 -0.80 0.98
N ALA A 67 10.59 -0.74 -0.02
CA ALA A 67 11.70 0.21 -0.02
C ALA A 67 11.21 1.67 -0.01
N ALA A 68 10.15 2.00 -0.75
CA ALA A 68 9.53 3.32 -0.77
C ALA A 68 9.01 3.72 0.62
N TYR A 69 8.35 2.78 1.32
CA TYR A 69 7.95 2.98 2.72
C TYR A 69 9.16 3.26 3.62
N LEU A 70 10.18 2.40 3.58
CA LEU A 70 11.37 2.55 4.41
C LEU A 70 12.13 3.87 4.14
N VAL A 71 12.22 4.30 2.89
CA VAL A 71 12.84 5.59 2.51
C VAL A 71 12.01 6.76 3.03
N SER A 72 10.68 6.72 2.88
CA SER A 72 9.78 7.74 3.42
C SER A 72 9.93 7.89 4.93
N GLU A 73 10.02 6.79 5.67
CA GLU A 73 10.22 6.81 7.13
C GLU A 73 11.61 7.31 7.51
N ALA A 74 12.66 6.85 6.82
CA ALA A 74 14.04 7.27 7.07
C ALA A 74 14.24 8.78 6.85
N LEU A 75 13.50 9.37 5.90
CA LEU A 75 13.51 10.81 5.61
C LEU A 75 12.45 11.58 6.42
N ASN A 76 11.69 10.89 7.29
CA ASN A 76 10.59 11.45 8.09
C ASN A 76 9.54 12.18 7.23
N TRP A 77 9.36 11.75 5.98
CA TRP A 77 8.37 12.30 5.05
C TRP A 77 6.95 11.86 5.41
N LYS A 78 6.79 10.61 5.87
CA LYS A 78 5.50 10.01 6.23
C LYS A 78 4.47 10.06 5.10
N LEU A 79 4.93 9.87 3.85
CA LEU A 79 4.10 9.94 2.64
C LEU A 79 3.58 8.57 2.20
N VAL A 80 4.37 7.52 2.42
CA VAL A 80 4.03 6.16 1.99
C VAL A 80 3.37 5.42 3.16
N PRO A 81 2.19 4.80 2.97
CA PRO A 81 1.55 4.03 4.04
C PRO A 81 2.42 2.85 4.51
N PRO A 82 2.25 2.37 5.76
CA PRO A 82 2.95 1.20 6.27
C PRO A 82 2.90 0.03 5.29
N THR A 83 4.08 -0.46 4.90
CA THR A 83 4.22 -1.49 3.85
C THR A 83 5.23 -2.54 4.25
N VAL A 84 4.87 -3.82 4.12
CA VAL A 84 5.72 -4.95 4.51
C VAL A 84 5.81 -5.98 3.38
N TYR A 85 6.92 -6.73 3.33
CA TYR A 85 7.04 -7.88 2.44
C TYR A 85 6.67 -9.15 3.18
N ARG A 86 5.70 -9.90 2.68
CA ARG A 86 5.39 -11.24 3.21
C ARG A 86 5.95 -12.30 2.27
N LYS A 87 6.73 -13.23 2.83
CA LYS A 87 7.19 -14.44 2.12
C LYS A 87 6.07 -15.44 1.85
N LYS A 88 4.98 -15.36 2.63
CA LYS A 88 3.80 -16.23 2.53
C LYS A 88 2.54 -15.36 2.49
N GLY A 89 1.72 -15.58 1.47
CA GLY A 89 0.40 -14.98 1.28
C GLY A 89 -0.45 -15.90 0.40
N PRO A 90 -1.75 -15.61 0.23
CA PRO A 90 -2.70 -16.51 -0.46
C PRO A 90 -2.28 -16.88 -1.89
N ILE A 91 -1.57 -15.98 -2.60
CA ILE A 91 -1.09 -16.19 -3.98
C ILE A 91 0.45 -16.15 -4.04
N GLY A 92 1.11 -16.48 -2.92
CA GLY A 92 2.56 -16.51 -2.79
C GLY A 92 3.15 -15.24 -2.15
N PRO A 93 4.46 -14.99 -2.30
CA PRO A 93 5.10 -13.84 -1.69
C PRO A 93 4.65 -12.52 -2.36
N GLY A 94 4.66 -11.42 -1.61
CA GLY A 94 4.24 -10.12 -2.13
C GLY A 94 4.33 -8.99 -1.11
N SER A 95 4.08 -7.77 -1.57
CA SER A 95 3.96 -6.60 -0.72
C SER A 95 2.55 -6.50 -0.15
N VAL A 96 2.47 -6.02 1.10
CA VAL A 96 1.22 -5.78 1.82
C VAL A 96 1.30 -4.38 2.38
N GLN A 97 0.41 -3.51 1.92
CA GLN A 97 0.38 -2.10 2.29
C GLN A 97 -0.93 -1.78 3.00
N LEU A 98 -0.88 -1.02 4.08
CA LEU A 98 -2.09 -0.54 4.77
C LEU A 98 -3.02 0.17 3.78
N PHE A 99 -4.30 -0.21 3.77
CA PHE A 99 -5.29 0.47 2.95
C PHE A 99 -5.61 1.83 3.55
N VAL A 100 -5.57 2.89 2.74
CA VAL A 100 -5.94 4.24 3.14
C VAL A 100 -7.34 4.52 2.62
N ASP A 101 -8.27 4.71 3.55
CA ASP A 101 -9.62 5.17 3.21
C ASP A 101 -9.56 6.54 2.57
N HIS A 102 -10.28 6.69 1.46
CA HIS A 102 -10.45 7.96 0.77
C HIS A 102 -11.88 8.08 0.28
N ASP A 103 -12.34 9.32 0.14
CA ASP A 103 -13.58 9.63 -0.57
C ASP A 103 -13.23 9.81 -2.06
N PRO A 104 -13.75 8.96 -2.96
CA PRO A 104 -13.52 9.08 -4.40
C PRO A 104 -13.97 10.42 -4.99
N GLU A 105 -14.96 11.08 -4.39
CA GLU A 105 -15.47 12.38 -4.86
C GLU A 105 -14.63 13.55 -4.35
N TYR A 106 -13.74 13.31 -3.37
CA TYR A 106 -12.83 14.32 -2.82
C TYR A 106 -11.47 14.27 -3.52
N HIS A 107 -11.42 14.84 -4.73
CA HIS A 107 -10.22 14.91 -5.55
C HIS A 107 -10.03 16.29 -6.18
N TYR A 108 -8.86 16.55 -6.76
CA TYR A 108 -8.47 17.86 -7.32
C TYR A 108 -9.54 18.55 -8.17
N PHE A 109 -10.28 17.81 -9.01
CA PHE A 109 -11.32 18.38 -9.88
C PHE A 109 -12.63 18.79 -9.17
N ASN A 110 -12.83 18.33 -7.93
CA ASN A 110 -14.00 18.59 -7.10
C ASN A 110 -13.64 19.40 -5.84
N PHE A 111 -12.38 19.82 -5.71
CA PHE A 111 -11.91 20.61 -4.57
C PHE A 111 -12.61 21.97 -4.51
N THR A 112 -12.91 22.40 -3.30
CA THR A 112 -13.41 23.75 -3.02
C THR A 112 -12.27 24.77 -3.11
N ALA A 113 -12.62 26.06 -3.16
CA ALA A 113 -11.61 27.12 -3.10
C ALA A 113 -10.75 27.06 -1.82
N GLU A 114 -11.31 26.57 -0.71
CA GLU A 114 -10.59 26.36 0.55
C GLU A 114 -9.60 25.19 0.45
N ASP A 115 -10.00 24.08 -0.19
CA ASP A 115 -9.10 22.94 -0.42
C ASP A 115 -7.88 23.33 -1.24
N HIS A 116 -8.07 24.16 -2.28
CA HIS A 116 -6.96 24.66 -3.09
C HIS A 116 -5.96 25.49 -2.29
N GLN A 117 -6.41 26.23 -1.26
CA GLN A 117 -5.51 27.01 -0.40
C GLN A 117 -4.65 26.12 0.51
N ARG A 118 -5.07 24.87 0.78
CA ARG A 118 -4.33 23.89 1.59
C ARG A 118 -3.23 23.18 0.80
N LEU A 119 -3.27 23.25 -0.53
CA LEU A 119 -2.24 22.65 -1.38
C LEU A 119 -0.92 23.40 -1.22
N ARG A 120 0.16 22.65 -1.00
CA ARG A 120 1.50 23.25 -0.95
C ARG A 120 1.87 23.72 -2.35
N PRO A 121 2.42 24.93 -2.52
CA PRO A 121 2.97 25.33 -3.80
C PRO A 121 4.09 24.35 -4.16
N THR A 122 3.97 23.70 -5.31
CA THR A 122 5.09 23.01 -5.93
C THR A 122 6.07 24.08 -6.40
N VAL A 123 7.28 24.07 -5.85
CA VAL A 123 8.37 24.94 -6.31
C VAL A 123 8.58 24.64 -7.79
N LEU A 124 8.46 25.67 -8.63
CA LEU A 124 8.89 25.65 -10.04
C LEU A 124 10.39 25.94 -10.12
#